data_AF-A0AAE3M504-F1
#
_entry.id   AF-A0AAE3M504-F1
#
_cell.length_a   1.000
_cell.length_b   1.000
_cell.length_c   1.000
_cell.angle_alpha   90.00
_cell.angle_beta   90.00
_cell.angle_gamma   90.00
#
_symmetry.space_group_name_H-M   'P 1'
#
loop_
_entity.id
_entity.type
_entity.pdbx_description
1 polymer ?
#
loop_
_entity_poly.entity_id
_entity_poly.type
_entity_poly.pdbx_seq_one_letter_code
_entity_poly.pdbx_strand_id
1 'polypeptide(L)'
;MTRENKDFINRLNLKFGEIDKRAENFINKFSKIVKPMVLAEFPNIDSEESLMLSINDYAIELFSFTHSSIDKDNEYSDFKKNEELKALTSLVNRLSNDFDETEFSTTLHNKAKSLIIDEFAEIYDLSSYGFLILERYAKLKNMAFIAVIKRLIDNQ
;
A
#
# COMPACT_ATOMS: atom_id res chain seq x y z
N MET A 1 11.63 -18.42 34.22
CA MET A 1 11.78 -18.17 32.76
C MET A 1 13.10 -18.78 32.33
N THR A 2 13.08 -19.80 31.46
CA THR A 2 14.29 -20.52 31.00
C THR A 2 15.14 -19.63 30.07
N ARG A 3 16.44 -19.92 29.97
CA ARG A 3 17.38 -19.17 29.10
C ARG A 3 16.94 -19.21 27.62
N GLU A 4 16.44 -20.35 27.16
CA GLU A 4 15.89 -20.54 25.81
C GLU A 4 14.68 -19.62 25.53
N ASN A 5 13.81 -19.40 26.52
CA ASN A 5 12.67 -18.49 26.38
C ASN A 5 13.13 -17.03 26.26
N LYS A 6 14.21 -16.63 26.96
CA LYS A 6 14.78 -15.28 26.83
C LYS A 6 15.44 -15.06 25.48
N ASP A 7 16.19 -16.04 24.99
CA ASP A 7 16.86 -15.97 23.69
C ASP A 7 15.83 -15.95 22.54
N PHE A 8 14.73 -16.69 22.68
CA PHE A 8 13.61 -16.64 21.74
C PHE A 8 12.92 -15.27 21.71
N ILE A 9 12.56 -14.71 22.87
CA ILE A 9 11.92 -13.38 22.98
C ILE A 9 12.84 -12.30 22.39
N ASN A 10 14.13 -12.34 22.67
CA ASN A 10 15.09 -11.37 22.13
C ASN A 10 15.18 -11.43 20.60
N ARG A 11 15.17 -12.64 20.01
CA ARG A 11 15.14 -12.80 18.55
C ARG A 11 13.86 -12.26 17.93
N LEU A 12 12.71 -12.48 18.56
CA LEU A 12 11.44 -11.92 18.09
C LEU A 12 11.44 -10.39 18.13
N ASN A 13 11.87 -9.79 19.25
CA ASN A 13 11.93 -8.34 19.39
C ASN A 13 12.85 -7.69 18.34
N LEU A 14 13.99 -8.33 18.03
CA LEU A 14 14.87 -7.86 16.96
C LEU A 14 14.18 -7.89 15.60
N LYS A 15 13.49 -8.99 15.27
CA LYS A 15 12.74 -9.10 14.00
C LYS A 15 11.59 -8.08 13.91
N PHE A 16 10.84 -7.87 14.99
CA PHE A 16 9.79 -6.86 15.01
C PHE A 16 10.36 -5.45 14.82
N GLY A 17 11.45 -5.12 15.53
CA GLY A 17 12.12 -3.83 15.36
C GLY A 17 12.66 -3.59 13.94
N GLU A 18 13.10 -4.64 13.24
CA GLU A 18 13.50 -4.55 11.83
C GLU A 18 12.31 -4.26 10.90
N ILE A 19 11.17 -4.91 11.13
CA ILE A 19 9.94 -4.68 10.36
C ILE A 19 9.42 -3.26 10.59
N ASP A 20 9.35 -2.82 11.86
CA ASP A 20 8.90 -1.48 12.22
C ASP A 20 9.78 -0.42 11.54
N LYS A 21 11.11 -0.61 11.56
CA LYS A 21 12.04 0.29 10.88
C LYS A 21 11.87 0.29 9.36
N ARG A 22 11.59 -0.86 8.73
CA ARG A 22 11.26 -0.92 7.29
C ARG A 22 9.97 -0.16 6.99
N ALA A 23 8.94 -0.36 7.80
CA ALA A 23 7.66 0.34 7.65
C ALA A 23 7.84 1.86 7.79
N GLU A 24 8.53 2.33 8.83
CA GLU A 24 8.83 3.74 9.04
C GLU A 24 9.59 4.34 7.87
N ASN A 25 10.61 3.65 7.35
CA ASN A 25 11.36 4.11 6.19
C ASN A 25 10.49 4.20 4.93
N PHE A 26 9.64 3.20 4.69
CA PHE A 26 8.70 3.18 3.58
C PHE A 26 7.73 4.37 3.66
N ILE A 27 7.07 4.55 4.81
CA ILE A 27 6.11 5.63 5.06
C ILE A 27 6.80 6.98 4.84
N ASN A 28 7.98 7.19 5.42
CA ASN A 28 8.73 8.44 5.25
C ASN A 28 9.08 8.75 3.80
N LYS A 29 9.50 7.74 3.01
CA LYS A 29 9.79 7.92 1.57
C LYS A 29 8.52 8.20 0.79
N PHE A 30 7.46 7.43 1.05
CA PHE A 30 6.17 7.57 0.41
C PHE A 30 5.59 8.98 0.62
N SER A 31 5.54 9.44 1.88
CA SER A 31 4.99 10.75 2.21
C SER A 31 5.77 11.90 1.59
N LYS A 32 7.10 11.77 1.44
CA LYS A 32 7.93 12.77 0.73
C LYS A 32 7.62 12.85 -0.77
N ILE A 33 7.20 11.75 -1.39
CA ILE A 33 6.83 11.71 -2.81
C ILE A 33 5.39 12.20 -3.01
N VAL A 34 4.46 11.73 -2.18
CA VAL A 34 3.03 11.93 -2.40
C VAL A 34 2.55 13.29 -1.93
N LYS A 35 3.04 13.80 -0.79
CA LYS A 35 2.63 15.12 -0.28
C LYS A 35 2.75 16.24 -1.32
N PRO A 36 3.92 16.47 -1.98
CA PRO A 36 4.03 17.54 -2.97
C PRO A 36 3.13 17.30 -4.19
N MET A 37 2.87 16.06 -4.57
CA MET A 37 1.94 15.76 -5.67
C MET A 37 0.50 16.15 -5.32
N VAL A 38 0.05 15.79 -4.11
CA VAL A 38 -1.30 16.11 -3.63
C VAL A 38 -1.48 17.63 -3.51
N LEU A 39 -0.51 18.34 -2.94
CA LEU A 39 -0.57 19.80 -2.79
C LEU A 39 -0.48 20.54 -4.14
N ALA A 40 0.17 19.95 -5.15
CA ALA A 40 0.20 20.53 -6.49
C ALA A 40 -1.17 20.39 -7.21
N GLU A 41 -1.83 19.25 -7.05
CA GLU A 41 -3.15 18.99 -7.64
C GLU A 41 -4.28 19.70 -6.87
N PHE A 42 -4.18 19.73 -5.54
CA PHE A 42 -5.19 20.25 -4.63
C PHE A 42 -4.58 21.30 -3.68
N PRO A 43 -4.30 22.51 -4.18
CA PRO A 43 -3.58 23.54 -3.42
C PRO A 43 -4.39 24.10 -2.23
N ASN A 44 -5.70 23.92 -2.23
CA ASN A 44 -6.60 24.48 -1.21
C ASN A 44 -6.78 23.57 0.00
N ILE A 45 -6.00 22.50 0.18
CA ILE A 45 -6.13 21.65 1.35
C ILE A 45 -5.68 22.42 2.60
N ASP A 46 -6.65 22.80 3.45
CA ASP A 46 -6.43 23.64 4.63
C ASP A 46 -5.83 22.87 5.83
N SER A 47 -6.11 21.57 5.95
CA SER A 47 -5.61 20.74 7.06
C SER A 47 -4.39 19.90 6.64
N GLU A 48 -3.19 20.43 6.90
CA GLU A 48 -1.94 19.70 6.71
C GLU A 48 -1.88 18.42 7.56
N GLU A 49 -2.42 18.45 8.77
CA GLU A 49 -2.47 17.29 9.67
C GLU A 49 -3.34 16.17 9.08
N SER A 50 -4.58 16.47 8.68
CA SER A 50 -5.49 15.48 8.09
C SER A 50 -4.94 14.90 6.78
N LEU A 51 -4.27 15.74 5.98
CA LEU A 51 -3.58 15.30 4.77
C LEU A 51 -2.47 14.30 5.11
N MET A 52 -1.59 14.62 6.06
CA MET A 52 -0.48 13.76 6.45
C MET A 52 -0.96 12.44 7.06
N LEU A 53 -2.02 12.45 7.87
CA LEU A 53 -2.65 11.23 8.37
C LEU A 53 -3.13 10.35 7.21
N SER A 54 -3.86 10.92 6.25
CA SER A 54 -4.37 10.17 5.10
C SER A 54 -3.25 9.59 4.21
N ILE A 55 -2.15 10.33 4.02
CA ILE A 55 -0.98 9.87 3.27
C ILE A 55 -0.29 8.71 4.01
N ASN A 56 -0.11 8.84 5.33
CA ASN A 56 0.52 7.81 6.14
C ASN A 56 -0.33 6.54 6.18
N ASP A 57 -1.65 6.66 6.32
CA ASP A 57 -2.57 5.52 6.27
C ASP A 57 -2.46 4.80 4.93
N TYR A 58 -2.44 5.55 3.82
CA TYR A 58 -2.25 4.95 2.49
C TYR A 58 -0.90 4.22 2.39
N ALA A 59 0.18 4.79 2.91
CA ALA A 59 1.49 4.14 2.92
C ALA A 59 1.49 2.86 3.76
N ILE A 60 0.88 2.87 4.95
CA ILE A 60 0.76 1.70 5.83
C ILE A 60 -0.01 0.59 5.15
N GLU A 61 -1.12 0.92 4.48
CA GLU A 61 -1.93 -0.06 3.77
C GLU A 61 -1.15 -0.70 2.61
N LEU A 62 -0.41 0.09 1.84
CA LEU A 62 0.44 -0.44 0.76
C LEU A 62 1.56 -1.33 1.29
N PHE A 63 2.26 -0.90 2.35
CA PHE A 63 3.32 -1.68 2.97
C PHE A 63 2.80 -3.03 3.49
N SER A 64 1.72 -2.99 4.28
CA SER A 64 1.10 -4.17 4.89
C SER A 64 0.59 -5.14 3.83
N PHE A 65 -0.06 -4.60 2.79
CA PHE A 65 -0.62 -5.42 1.74
C PHE A 65 0.45 -6.04 0.83
N THR A 66 1.56 -5.34 0.60
CA THR A 66 2.69 -5.88 -0.15
C THR A 66 3.27 -7.10 0.55
N HIS A 67 3.56 -7.00 1.86
CA HIS A 67 3.97 -8.15 2.67
C HIS A 67 2.95 -9.30 2.60
N SER A 68 1.66 -8.99 2.80
CA SER A 68 0.61 -10.02 2.75
C SER A 68 0.52 -10.69 1.37
N SER A 69 0.74 -9.97 0.27
CA SER A 69 0.73 -10.53 -1.08
C SER A 69 1.88 -11.49 -1.30
N ILE A 70 3.07 -11.14 -0.81
CA ILE A 70 4.26 -11.99 -0.88
C ILE A 70 4.02 -13.28 -0.11
N ASP A 71 3.52 -13.18 1.13
CA ASP A 71 3.23 -14.35 1.95
C ASP A 71 2.17 -15.25 1.30
N LYS A 72 1.06 -14.67 0.84
CA LYS A 72 0.00 -15.41 0.17
C LYS A 72 0.47 -16.06 -1.13
N ASP A 73 1.32 -15.39 -1.91
CA ASP A 73 1.83 -15.99 -3.14
C ASP A 73 2.69 -17.23 -2.85
N ASN A 74 3.44 -17.23 -1.74
CA ASN A 74 4.23 -18.39 -1.34
C ASN A 74 3.37 -19.53 -0.75
N GLU A 75 2.29 -19.20 -0.05
CA GLU A 75 1.52 -20.16 0.73
C GLU A 75 0.25 -20.69 0.03
N TYR A 76 -0.37 -19.90 -0.84
CA TYR A 76 -1.65 -20.26 -1.45
C TYR A 76 -1.46 -21.23 -2.62
N SER A 77 -2.41 -22.14 -2.77
CA SER A 77 -2.55 -22.90 -4.02
C SER A 77 -3.01 -21.99 -5.16
N ASP A 78 -2.68 -22.35 -6.40
CA ASP A 78 -3.11 -21.59 -7.60
C ASP A 78 -4.62 -21.37 -7.65
N PHE A 79 -5.41 -22.34 -7.18
CA PHE A 79 -6.85 -22.20 -7.06
C PHE A 79 -7.25 -21.02 -6.16
N LYS A 80 -6.66 -20.92 -4.96
CA LYS A 80 -6.94 -19.82 -4.02
C LYS A 80 -6.48 -18.48 -4.57
N LYS A 81 -5.29 -18.43 -5.19
CA LYS A 81 -4.78 -17.20 -5.82
C LYS A 81 -5.71 -16.71 -6.93
N ASN A 82 -6.18 -17.62 -7.77
CA ASN A 82 -7.10 -17.29 -8.85
C ASN A 82 -8.45 -16.77 -8.34
N GLU A 83 -9.02 -17.37 -7.30
CA GLU A 83 -10.27 -16.91 -6.70
C GLU A 83 -10.12 -15.50 -6.09
N GLU A 84 -9.03 -15.23 -5.37
CA GLU A 84 -8.73 -13.90 -4.84
C GLU A 84 -8.54 -12.87 -5.96
N LEU A 85 -7.78 -13.21 -7.01
CA LEU A 85 -7.59 -12.33 -8.17
C LEU A 85 -8.91 -12.00 -8.86
N LYS A 86 -9.81 -12.98 -9.03
CA LYS A 86 -11.14 -12.73 -9.61
C LYS A 86 -11.97 -11.80 -8.74
N ALA A 87 -12.00 -12.04 -7.43
CA ALA A 87 -12.76 -11.21 -6.49
C ALA A 87 -12.28 -9.75 -6.52
N LEU A 88 -10.96 -9.55 -6.50
CA LEU A 88 -10.36 -8.22 -6.57
C LEU A 88 -10.57 -7.54 -7.91
N THR A 89 -10.41 -8.29 -9.00
CA THR A 89 -10.64 -7.75 -10.34
C THR A 89 -12.08 -7.30 -10.49
N SER A 90 -13.05 -8.08 -10.01
CA SER A 90 -14.46 -7.71 -9.99
C SER A 90 -14.71 -6.43 -9.18
N LEU A 91 -14.12 -6.34 -7.98
CA LEU A 91 -14.25 -5.15 -7.12
C LEU A 91 -13.65 -3.89 -7.77
N VAL A 92 -12.42 -3.99 -8.28
CA VAL A 92 -11.73 -2.88 -8.95
C VAL A 92 -12.51 -2.42 -10.17
N ASN A 93 -12.97 -3.35 -11.02
CA ASN A 93 -13.75 -3.00 -12.21
C ASN A 93 -15.06 -2.29 -11.84
N ARG A 94 -15.76 -2.77 -10.81
CA ARG A 94 -16.99 -2.14 -10.33
C ARG A 94 -16.73 -0.70 -9.88
N LEU A 95 -15.70 -0.49 -9.05
CA LEU A 95 -15.37 0.84 -8.53
C LEU A 95 -14.78 1.77 -9.60
N SER A 96 -14.10 1.22 -10.61
CA SER A 96 -13.55 2.02 -11.73
C SER A 96 -14.65 2.69 -12.55
N ASN A 97 -15.85 2.13 -12.61
CA ASN A 97 -16.97 2.76 -13.32
C ASN A 97 -17.45 4.04 -12.65
N ASP A 98 -17.26 4.15 -11.34
CA ASP A 98 -17.65 5.32 -10.54
C ASP A 98 -16.45 6.26 -10.28
N PHE A 99 -15.25 5.87 -10.73
CA PHE A 99 -14.01 6.58 -10.47
C PHE A 99 -13.43 7.14 -11.78
N ASP A 100 -13.50 8.46 -11.92
CA ASP A 100 -12.84 9.16 -13.03
C ASP A 100 -11.31 9.08 -12.86
N GLU A 101 -10.67 8.25 -13.69
CA GLU A 101 -9.21 8.14 -13.75
C GLU A 101 -8.62 9.42 -14.37
N THR A 102 -7.95 10.22 -13.55
CA THR A 102 -7.25 11.44 -13.94
C THR A 102 -5.75 11.21 -14.12
N GLU A 103 -5.05 12.13 -14.80
CA GLU A 103 -3.59 12.10 -14.92
C GLU A 103 -2.90 12.06 -13.54
N PHE A 104 -3.40 12.84 -12.59
CA PHE A 104 -2.94 12.79 -11.19
C PHE A 104 -3.10 11.38 -10.61
N SER A 105 -4.28 10.78 -10.76
CA SER A 105 -4.57 9.45 -10.19
C SER A 105 -3.66 8.36 -10.76
N THR A 106 -3.40 8.38 -12.06
CA THR A 106 -2.51 7.44 -12.75
C THR A 106 -1.06 7.67 -12.33
N THR A 107 -0.63 8.93 -12.24
CA THR A 107 0.73 9.29 -11.82
C THR A 107 1.00 8.87 -10.38
N LEU A 108 0.05 9.12 -9.47
CA LEU A 108 0.12 8.68 -8.09
C LEU A 108 0.25 7.16 -7.97
N HIS A 109 -0.61 6.41 -8.66
CA HIS A 109 -0.56 4.95 -8.71
C HIS A 109 0.81 4.44 -9.20
N ASN A 110 1.32 5.00 -10.30
CA ASN A 110 2.62 4.62 -10.85
C ASN A 110 3.78 4.92 -9.89
N LYS A 111 3.73 6.06 -9.16
CA LYS A 111 4.75 6.39 -8.16
C LYS A 111 4.70 5.46 -6.95
N ALA A 112 3.49 5.15 -6.46
CA ALA A 112 3.30 4.17 -5.40
C ALA A 112 3.86 2.80 -5.79
N LYS A 113 3.56 2.33 -7.01
CA LYS A 113 4.10 1.07 -7.56
C LYS A 113 5.60 1.06 -7.66
N SER A 114 6.20 2.12 -8.19
CA SER A 114 7.66 2.22 -8.30
C SER A 114 8.31 2.08 -6.92
N LEU A 115 7.79 2.78 -5.92
CA LEU A 115 8.33 2.69 -4.55
C LEU A 115 8.16 1.28 -3.97
N ILE A 116 7.02 0.62 -4.21
CA ILE A 116 6.81 -0.76 -3.79
C ILE A 116 7.87 -1.69 -4.42
N ILE A 117 8.13 -1.58 -5.72
CA ILE A 117 9.15 -2.38 -6.41
C ILE A 117 10.56 -2.10 -5.86
N ASP A 118 10.87 -0.84 -5.56
CA ASP A 118 12.18 -0.43 -5.06
C ASP A 118 12.45 -0.90 -3.61
N GLU A 119 11.41 -0.99 -2.77
CA GLU A 119 11.55 -1.34 -1.34
C GLU A 119 11.36 -2.84 -1.04
N PHE A 120 10.78 -3.60 -1.97
CA PHE A 120 10.46 -5.02 -1.82
C PHE A 120 11.04 -5.84 -2.96
N ALA A 121 12.29 -6.28 -2.80
CA ALA A 121 12.97 -7.12 -3.78
C ALA A 121 12.24 -8.46 -4.01
N GLU A 122 11.50 -8.93 -3.02
CA GLU A 122 10.69 -10.16 -3.08
C GLU A 122 9.63 -10.11 -4.19
N ILE A 123 9.29 -8.92 -4.70
CA ILE A 123 8.33 -8.74 -5.81
C ILE A 123 8.82 -9.40 -7.09
N TYR A 124 10.14 -9.44 -7.32
CA TYR A 124 10.70 -10.05 -8.54
C TYR A 124 10.49 -11.57 -8.61
N ASP A 125 10.24 -12.20 -7.47
CA ASP A 125 10.02 -13.65 -7.36
C ASP A 125 8.53 -14.03 -7.34
N LEU A 126 7.62 -13.05 -7.37
CA LEU A 126 6.18 -13.32 -7.37
C LEU A 126 5.75 -14.08 -8.62
N SER A 127 4.83 -15.02 -8.42
CA SER A 127 4.07 -15.59 -9.53
C SER A 127 3.25 -14.53 -10.25
N SER A 128 2.80 -14.84 -11.48
CA SER A 128 1.92 -13.95 -12.23
C SER A 128 0.63 -13.62 -11.46
N TYR A 129 0.09 -14.56 -10.68
CA TYR A 129 -1.06 -14.31 -9.83
C TYR A 129 -0.73 -13.34 -8.70
N GLY A 130 0.38 -13.56 -7.99
CA GLY A 130 0.83 -12.70 -6.89
C GLY A 130 1.04 -11.26 -7.35
N PHE A 131 1.71 -11.08 -8.48
CA PHE A 131 1.91 -9.75 -9.07
C PHE A 131 0.59 -9.08 -9.47
N LEU A 132 -0.33 -9.80 -10.11
CA LEU A 132 -1.63 -9.25 -10.50
C LEU A 132 -2.50 -8.91 -9.28
N ILE A 133 -2.47 -9.71 -8.22
CA ILE A 133 -3.16 -9.41 -6.96
C ILE A 133 -2.62 -8.11 -6.37
N LEU A 134 -1.29 -7.98 -6.30
CA LEU A 134 -0.62 -6.78 -5.80
C LEU A 134 -1.03 -5.54 -6.59
N GLU A 135 -1.02 -5.62 -7.93
CA GLU A 135 -1.43 -4.52 -8.80
C GLU A 135 -2.89 -4.09 -8.56
N ARG A 136 -3.81 -5.04 -8.46
CA ARG A 136 -5.24 -4.75 -8.28
C ARG A 136 -5.51 -4.10 -6.94
N TYR A 137 -4.86 -4.56 -5.88
CA TYR A 137 -4.97 -3.93 -4.58
C TYR A 137 -4.33 -2.54 -4.54
N ALA A 138 -3.15 -2.36 -5.14
CA ALA A 138 -2.55 -1.03 -5.25
C ALA A 138 -3.50 -0.04 -5.94
N LYS A 139 -4.16 -0.46 -7.03
CA LYS A 139 -5.17 0.35 -7.72
C LYS A 139 -6.39 0.63 -6.83
N LEU A 140 -6.89 -0.37 -6.10
CA LEU A 140 -7.98 -0.20 -5.14
C LEU A 140 -7.65 0.83 -4.05
N LYS A 141 -6.44 0.74 -3.48
CA LYS A 141 -5.99 1.66 -2.44
C LYS A 141 -5.76 3.08 -2.97
N ASN A 142 -5.26 3.22 -4.20
CA ASN A 142 -5.15 4.51 -4.88
C ASN A 142 -6.53 5.18 -5.04
N MET A 143 -7.54 4.44 -5.50
CA MET A 143 -8.92 4.95 -5.62
C MET A 143 -9.48 5.39 -4.27
N ALA A 144 -9.30 4.56 -3.23
CA ALA A 144 -9.75 4.86 -1.88
C ALA A 144 -9.10 6.12 -1.31
N PHE A 145 -7.78 6.26 -1.48
CA PHE A 145 -7.03 7.44 -1.05
C PHE A 145 -7.53 8.71 -1.75
N ILE A 146 -7.70 8.67 -3.06
CA ILE A 146 -8.19 9.84 -3.82
C ILE A 146 -9.60 10.24 -3.37
N ALA A 147 -10.48 9.27 -3.11
CA ALA A 147 -11.80 9.56 -2.55
C ALA A 147 -11.73 10.17 -1.14
N VAL A 148 -10.74 9.80 -0.32
CA VAL A 148 -10.49 10.48 0.97
C VAL A 148 -10.02 11.92 0.75
N ILE A 149 -9.06 12.14 -0.14
CA ILE A 149 -8.55 13.49 -0.44
C ILE A 149 -9.66 14.42 -0.96
N LYS A 150 -10.48 13.95 -1.90
CA LYS A 150 -11.64 14.73 -2.39
C LYS A 150 -12.58 15.13 -1.26
N ARG A 151 -12.91 14.20 -0.35
CA ARG A 151 -13.73 14.50 0.83
C ARG A 151 -13.08 15.47 1.80
N LEU A 152 -11.75 15.47 1.94
CA LEU A 152 -11.07 16.46 2.78
C LEU A 152 -11.20 17.87 2.22
N ILE A 153 -11.32 18.01 0.90
CA ILE A 153 -11.53 19.28 0.21
C ILE A 153 -13.00 19.70 0.31
N ASP A 154 -13.94 18.79 0.10
CA ASP A 154 -15.38 19.08 0.10
C ASP A 154 -15.94 19.46 1.49
N ASN A 155 -15.25 19.07 2.58
CA ASN A 155 -15.65 19.36 3.96
C ASN A 155 -14.98 20.61 4.56
N GLN A 156 -14.29 21.41 3.75
CA GLN A 156 -13.77 22.74 4.10
C GLN A 156 -14.82 23.82 3.80
#